data_AF-A0A3R7A6H1-F1
#
_entry.id   AF-A0A3R7A6H1-F1
#
_cell.length_a   1.000
_cell.length_b   1.000
_cell.length_c   1.000
_cell.angle_alpha   90.00
_cell.angle_beta   90.00
_cell.angle_gamma   90.00
#
_symmetry.space_group_name_H-M   'P 1'
#
loop_
_entity.id
_entity.type
_entity.pdbx_description
1 polymer ?
#
loop_
_entity_poly.entity_id
_entity_poly.type
_entity_poly.pdbx_seq_one_letter_code
_entity_poly.pdbx_strand_id
1 'polypeptide(L)'
;VLEGERLGESSVEEAIGDIVLPHFQAKSYKFHTAGREDRIQAEVNLKNADRVEIRHFQLTDKKGFTVLQAGADSKRKTYCCVVWVADKLTREHVASLNGISDLAVAQKTPGTTHR
;
A
#
# COMPACT_ATOMS: atom_id res chain seq x y z
N VAL A 1 4.24 -8.79 13.15
CA VAL A 1 4.68 -9.42 14.41
C VAL A 1 5.93 -8.68 14.86
N LEU A 2 5.98 -8.16 16.09
CA LEU A 2 7.19 -7.60 16.70
C LEU A 2 7.48 -8.41 17.96
N GLU A 3 8.75 -8.77 18.18
CA GLU A 3 9.21 -9.57 19.34
C GLU A 3 8.45 -10.90 19.57
N GLY A 4 7.85 -11.45 18.51
CA GLY A 4 7.03 -12.66 18.57
C GLY A 4 5.53 -12.38 18.76
N GLU A 5 5.15 -11.17 19.16
CA GLU A 5 3.75 -10.79 19.38
C GLU A 5 3.06 -10.17 18.16
N ARG A 6 1.76 -10.48 18.02
CA ARG A 6 0.92 -10.02 16.90
C ARG A 6 0.24 -8.70 17.27
N LEU A 7 0.79 -7.58 16.76
CA LEU A 7 0.28 -6.23 17.02
C LEU A 7 -0.97 -5.82 16.22
N GLY A 8 -1.43 -6.62 15.26
CA GLY A 8 -2.59 -6.31 14.44
C GLY A 8 -3.33 -7.58 14.02
N GLU A 9 -4.67 -7.54 14.06
CA GLU A 9 -5.55 -8.70 13.89
C GLU A 9 -5.38 -9.44 12.56
N SER A 10 -5.03 -8.72 11.49
CA SER A 10 -4.90 -9.24 10.12
C SER A 10 -3.95 -8.34 9.31
N SER A 11 -3.60 -8.78 8.10
CA SER A 11 -2.82 -8.03 7.13
C SER A 11 -3.43 -8.17 5.73
N VAL A 12 -3.05 -7.26 4.82
CA VAL A 12 -3.42 -7.34 3.40
C VAL A 12 -2.87 -8.62 2.75
N GLU A 13 -1.71 -9.09 3.22
CA GLU A 13 -1.07 -10.32 2.76
C GLU A 13 -1.91 -11.55 3.11
N GLU A 14 -2.33 -11.69 4.37
CA GLU A 14 -3.22 -12.80 4.81
C GLU A 14 -4.59 -12.74 4.11
N ALA A 15 -5.21 -11.56 4.05
CA ALA A 15 -6.53 -11.33 3.43
C ALA A 15 -6.62 -11.81 1.96
N ILE A 16 -5.49 -11.81 1.24
CA ILE A 16 -5.37 -12.29 -0.14
C ILE A 16 -4.85 -13.74 -0.17
N GLY A 17 -3.80 -14.02 0.60
CA GLY A 17 -3.10 -15.30 0.62
C GLY A 17 -3.95 -16.47 1.07
N ASP A 18 -4.82 -16.28 2.06
CA ASP A 18 -5.69 -17.33 2.62
C ASP A 18 -6.73 -17.86 1.61
N ILE A 19 -7.05 -17.05 0.58
CA ILE A 19 -7.97 -17.40 -0.51
C ILE A 19 -7.20 -17.95 -1.72
N VAL A 20 -6.05 -17.36 -2.04
CA VAL A 20 -5.21 -17.76 -3.19
C VAL A 20 -4.54 -19.12 -2.96
N LEU A 21 -4.00 -19.38 -1.77
CA LEU A 21 -3.18 -20.57 -1.50
C LEU A 21 -3.94 -21.90 -1.69
N PRO A 22 -5.17 -22.09 -1.16
CA PRO A 22 -5.94 -23.31 -1.40
C PRO A 22 -6.37 -23.47 -2.85
N HIS A 23 -6.68 -22.35 -3.54
CA HIS A 23 -7.17 -22.36 -4.92
C HIS A 23 -6.15 -22.92 -5.91
N PHE A 24 -4.87 -22.57 -5.73
CA PHE A 24 -3.76 -23.07 -6.57
C PHE A 24 -3.07 -24.33 -6.02
N GLN A 25 -3.54 -24.88 -4.89
CA GLN A 25 -2.94 -26.05 -4.22
C GLN A 25 -1.42 -25.92 -3.97
N ALA A 26 -0.95 -24.68 -3.77
CA ALA A 26 0.47 -24.39 -3.59
C ALA A 26 0.93 -24.67 -2.15
N LYS A 27 2.23 -24.88 -1.96
CA LYS A 27 2.83 -25.15 -0.63
C LYS A 27 3.10 -23.87 0.18
N SER A 28 3.25 -22.74 -0.50
CA SER A 28 3.46 -21.41 0.07
C SER A 28 3.25 -20.35 -1.01
N TYR A 29 3.13 -19.09 -0.60
CA TYR A 29 3.13 -17.92 -1.47
C TYR A 29 4.19 -16.90 -1.00
N LYS A 30 4.43 -15.87 -1.81
CA LYS A 30 5.14 -14.64 -1.40
C LYS A 30 4.33 -13.45 -1.89
N PHE A 31 3.95 -12.54 -1.00
CA PHE A 31 3.14 -11.41 -1.39
C PHE A 31 3.98 -10.31 -2.07
N HIS A 32 3.63 -10.01 -3.31
CA HIS A 32 4.19 -8.93 -4.11
C HIS A 32 3.05 -8.22 -4.85
N THR A 33 3.14 -6.90 -5.00
CA THR A 33 2.00 -6.07 -5.42
C THR A 33 1.89 -5.89 -6.95
N ALA A 34 1.14 -6.78 -7.66
CA ALA A 34 0.12 -6.45 -8.71
C ALA A 34 -0.12 -7.46 -9.88
N GLY A 35 -1.31 -7.36 -10.53
CA GLY A 35 -1.57 -7.62 -11.97
C GLY A 35 -2.90 -8.36 -12.29
N ARG A 36 -3.48 -8.26 -13.54
CA ARG A 36 -4.71 -8.76 -14.33
C ARG A 36 -5.52 -10.12 -14.37
N GLU A 37 -6.32 -10.58 -13.40
CA GLU A 37 -7.41 -11.62 -13.57
C GLU A 37 -8.62 -11.45 -12.59
N ASP A 38 -9.67 -12.32 -12.67
CA ASP A 38 -11.04 -11.96 -12.21
C ASP A 38 -11.77 -12.86 -11.17
N ARG A 39 -11.70 -14.21 -11.18
CA ARG A 39 -12.56 -15.04 -10.29
C ARG A 39 -12.18 -14.94 -8.80
N ILE A 40 -10.88 -14.98 -8.51
CA ILE A 40 -10.36 -14.85 -7.14
C ILE A 40 -10.58 -13.42 -6.61
N GLN A 41 -10.51 -12.42 -7.49
CA GLN A 41 -10.74 -11.01 -7.14
C GLN A 41 -12.12 -10.79 -6.50
N ALA A 42 -13.17 -11.39 -7.07
CA ALA A 42 -14.53 -11.29 -6.51
C ALA A 42 -14.64 -11.92 -5.12
N GLU A 43 -13.99 -13.07 -4.89
CA GLU A 43 -14.02 -13.75 -3.59
C GLU A 43 -13.24 -12.98 -2.51
N VAL A 44 -12.05 -12.48 -2.83
CA VAL A 44 -11.25 -11.64 -1.93
C VAL A 44 -12.00 -10.37 -1.56
N ASN A 45 -12.58 -9.68 -2.54
CA ASN A 45 -13.32 -8.43 -2.28
C ASN A 45 -14.60 -8.70 -1.47
N LEU A 46 -15.30 -9.80 -1.69
CA LEU A 46 -16.49 -10.16 -0.92
C LEU A 46 -16.16 -10.48 0.55
N LYS A 47 -15.06 -11.21 0.79
CA LYS A 47 -14.64 -11.62 2.15
C LYS A 47 -13.97 -10.51 2.95
N ASN A 48 -13.52 -9.43 2.32
CA ASN A 48 -12.76 -8.35 2.96
C ASN A 48 -13.31 -6.95 2.66
N ALA A 49 -14.60 -6.83 2.29
CA ALA A 49 -15.20 -5.62 1.70
C ALA A 49 -15.06 -4.34 2.55
N ASP A 50 -14.90 -4.47 3.87
CA ASP A 50 -14.72 -3.38 4.83
C ASP A 50 -13.24 -3.01 5.07
N ARG A 51 -12.29 -3.84 4.63
CA ARG A 51 -10.84 -3.69 4.91
C ARG A 51 -9.99 -3.46 3.66
N VAL A 52 -10.20 -4.24 2.60
CA VAL A 52 -9.39 -4.18 1.37
C VAL A 52 -10.22 -4.47 0.13
N GLU A 53 -9.90 -3.76 -0.96
CA GLU A 53 -10.37 -4.07 -2.30
C GLU A 53 -9.15 -4.33 -3.19
N ILE A 54 -9.11 -5.49 -3.84
CA ILE A 54 -8.20 -5.75 -4.95
C ILE A 54 -8.90 -5.49 -6.28
N ARG A 55 -8.20 -4.76 -7.15
CA ARG A 55 -8.56 -4.57 -8.55
C ARG A 55 -7.39 -5.01 -9.39
N HIS A 56 -7.69 -5.74 -10.46
CA HIS A 56 -6.72 -6.27 -11.40
C HIS A 56 -5.70 -7.27 -10.73
N PHE A 57 -6.08 -8.54 -10.38
CA PHE A 57 -5.28 -9.59 -9.64
C PHE A 57 -5.03 -10.96 -10.40
N GLN A 58 -3.79 -11.51 -10.58
CA GLN A 58 -3.44 -12.41 -11.73
C GLN A 58 -2.31 -13.45 -11.60
N LEU A 59 -2.29 -14.30 -12.64
CA LEU A 59 -1.12 -14.88 -13.30
C LEU A 59 -0.25 -13.87 -14.07
N THR A 60 0.97 -13.63 -13.56
CA THR A 60 2.02 -12.82 -14.20
C THR A 60 3.29 -13.63 -14.39
N ASP A 61 4.21 -13.15 -15.22
CA ASP A 61 5.53 -13.75 -15.39
C ASP A 61 6.62 -12.97 -14.62
N LYS A 62 7.88 -13.42 -14.72
CA LYS A 62 9.03 -12.73 -14.10
C LYS A 62 9.24 -11.31 -14.64
N LYS A 63 8.80 -10.98 -15.87
CA LYS A 63 8.93 -9.63 -16.43
C LYS A 63 7.98 -8.66 -15.76
N GLY A 64 6.75 -9.12 -15.46
CA GLY A 64 5.80 -8.39 -14.63
C GLY A 64 6.42 -7.95 -13.30
N PHE A 65 7.11 -8.87 -12.61
CA PHE A 65 7.83 -8.55 -11.37
C PHE A 65 8.90 -7.44 -11.56
N THR A 66 9.70 -7.50 -12.64
CA THR A 66 10.69 -6.45 -12.95
C THR A 66 10.05 -5.07 -13.16
N VAL A 67 8.89 -5.01 -13.82
CA VAL A 67 8.14 -3.75 -14.02
C VAL A 67 7.67 -3.18 -12.69
N LEU A 68 7.25 -4.02 -11.74
CA LEU A 68 6.81 -3.58 -10.41
C LEU A 68 7.95 -3.04 -9.56
N GLN A 69 9.14 -3.64 -9.65
CA GLN A 69 10.35 -3.13 -9.01
C GLN A 69 10.75 -1.76 -9.60
N ALA A 70 10.85 -1.64 -10.93
CA ALA A 70 11.16 -0.36 -11.57
C ALA A 70 10.12 0.73 -11.26
N GLY A 71 8.84 0.35 -11.15
CA GLY A 71 7.77 1.22 -10.71
C GLY A 71 7.88 1.62 -9.23
N ALA A 72 8.48 0.81 -8.35
CA ALA A 72 8.67 1.16 -6.94
C ALA A 72 9.60 2.37 -6.77
N ASP A 73 10.66 2.42 -7.59
CA ASP A 73 11.71 3.44 -7.52
C ASP A 73 11.34 4.75 -8.27
N SER A 74 10.51 4.64 -9.31
CA SER A 74 10.18 5.77 -10.22
C SER A 74 8.79 6.39 -10.02
N LYS A 75 7.86 5.73 -9.32
CA LYS A 75 6.48 6.24 -9.22
C LYS A 75 6.36 7.46 -8.30
N ARG A 76 5.79 8.53 -8.83
CA ARG A 76 5.20 9.61 -8.02
C ARG A 76 4.05 9.02 -7.19
N LYS A 77 4.08 9.23 -5.88
CA LYS A 77 3.01 8.84 -4.95
C LYS A 77 2.24 10.08 -4.53
N THR A 78 0.92 9.98 -4.50
CA THR A 78 0.03 11.01 -3.95
C THR A 78 -0.38 10.60 -2.55
N TYR A 79 -0.39 11.54 -1.61
CA TYR A 79 -0.78 11.32 -0.23
C TYR A 79 -1.83 12.36 0.19
N CYS A 80 -2.68 11.98 1.13
CA CYS A 80 -3.51 12.91 1.90
C CYS A 80 -3.16 12.68 3.38
N CYS A 81 -3.03 13.76 4.15
CA CYS A 81 -2.77 13.70 5.58
C CYS A 81 -3.57 14.77 6.31
N VAL A 82 -3.92 14.47 7.56
CA VAL A 82 -4.44 15.48 8.50
C VAL A 82 -3.23 16.13 9.15
N VAL A 83 -3.10 17.45 8.98
CA VAL A 83 -2.10 18.27 9.65
C VAL A 83 -2.75 19.10 10.74
N TRP A 84 -2.14 19.14 11.91
CA TRP A 84 -2.49 20.07 12.97
C TRP A 84 -1.52 21.25 12.94
N VAL A 85 -2.06 22.46 13.13
CA VAL A 85 -1.29 23.70 13.29
C VAL A 85 -1.76 24.39 14.56
N ALA A 86 -0.83 24.97 15.32
CA ALA A 86 -1.14 25.68 16.56
C ALA A 86 -1.90 26.99 16.30
N ASP A 87 -1.51 27.69 15.22
CA ASP A 87 -2.08 28.97 14.83
C ASP A 87 -3.30 28.84 13.92
N LYS A 88 -4.13 29.89 13.90
CA LYS A 88 -5.31 29.95 13.04
C LYS A 88 -4.91 29.96 11.56
N LEU A 89 -5.27 28.90 10.84
CA LEU A 89 -5.08 28.80 9.40
C LEU A 89 -5.99 29.80 8.66
N THR A 90 -5.41 30.63 7.79
CA THR A 90 -6.15 31.58 6.94
C THR A 90 -6.19 31.09 5.48
N ARG A 91 -6.98 31.74 4.62
CA ARG A 91 -7.06 31.38 3.19
C ARG A 91 -5.75 31.64 2.46
N GLU A 92 -5.03 32.67 2.87
CA GLU A 92 -3.76 33.12 2.31
C GLU A 92 -2.65 32.08 2.60
N HIS A 93 -2.64 31.49 3.80
CA HIS A 93 -1.75 30.38 4.13
C HIS A 93 -2.01 29.16 3.23
N VAL A 94 -3.27 28.79 3.02
CA VAL A 94 -3.64 27.67 2.13
C VAL A 94 -3.30 27.97 0.67
N ALA A 95 -3.56 29.20 0.20
CA ALA A 95 -3.21 29.62 -1.16
C ALA A 95 -1.69 29.57 -1.40
N SER A 96 -0.89 30.02 -0.42
CA SER A 96 0.57 29.91 -0.46
C SER A 96 1.05 28.46 -0.58
N LEU A 97 0.52 27.56 0.27
CA LEU A 97 0.85 26.13 0.23
C LEU A 97 0.47 25.47 -1.10
N ASN A 98 -0.70 25.79 -1.65
CA ASN A 98 -1.18 25.28 -2.94
C ASN A 98 -0.35 25.79 -4.14
N GLY A 99 0.39 26.90 -3.98
CA GLY A 99 1.30 27.43 -5.00
C GLY A 99 2.67 26.73 -5.05
N ILE A 100 2.97 25.83 -4.12
CA ILE A 100 4.26 25.13 -4.06
C ILE A 100 4.24 23.93 -5.03
N SER A 101 5.09 23.97 -6.06
CA SER A 101 5.41 22.82 -6.91
C SER A 101 6.90 22.44 -6.79
N ASP A 102 7.22 21.19 -7.12
CA ASP A 102 8.59 20.69 -7.31
C ASP A 102 9.57 20.97 -6.16
N LEU A 103 9.05 21.03 -4.93
CA LEU A 103 9.83 21.30 -3.71
C LEU A 103 10.88 20.20 -3.48
N ALA A 104 12.15 20.57 -3.63
CA ALA A 104 13.28 19.71 -3.28
C ALA A 104 13.42 19.59 -1.76
N VAL A 105 13.16 18.40 -1.20
CA VAL A 105 13.26 18.13 0.24
C VAL A 105 14.52 17.33 0.56
N ALA A 106 15.41 17.90 1.38
CA ALA A 106 16.59 17.22 1.90
C ALA A 106 16.24 16.32 3.11
N GLN A 107 15.47 15.26 2.86
CA GLN A 107 15.01 14.35 3.92
C GLN A 107 16.13 13.41 4.39
N LYS A 108 16.52 13.51 5.67
CA LYS A 108 17.29 12.47 6.37
C LYS A 108 16.39 11.27 6.67
N THR A 109 16.97 10.07 6.78
CA THR A 109 16.24 8.89 7.27
C THR A 109 15.55 9.23 8.60
N PRO A 110 14.21 9.10 8.71
CA PRO A 110 13.52 9.32 9.97
C PRO A 110 14.07 8.37 11.03
N GLY A 111 14.38 8.89 12.21
CA GLY A 111 14.73 8.06 13.35
C GLY A 111 13.56 7.16 13.72
N THR A 112 13.83 5.90 14.04
CA THR A 112 12.79 4.96 14.46
C THR A 112 12.06 5.51 15.67
N THR A 113 10.76 5.79 15.54
CA THR A 113 9.90 6.11 16.67
C THR A 113 9.72 4.88 17.53
N HIS A 114 10.57 4.74 18.55
CA HIS A 114 10.23 3.96 19.73
C HIS A 114 9.01 4.61 20.39
N ARG A 115 7.97 3.81 20.61
CA ARG A 115 6.84 4.09 21.50
C ARG A 115 6.85 3.02 22.59
#